data_AF-A0AAP7J2G0-F1
#
_entry.id   AF-A0AAP7J2G0-F1
#
_cell.length_a   1.000
_cell.length_b   1.000
_cell.length_c   1.000
_cell.angle_alpha   90.00
_cell.angle_beta   90.00
_cell.angle_gamma   90.00
#
_symmetry.space_group_name_H-M   'P 1'
#
loop_
_entity.id
_entity.type
_entity.pdbx_description
1 polymer ?
#
loop_
_entity_poly.entity_id
_entity_poly.type
_entity_poly.pdbx_seq_one_letter_code
_entity_poly.pdbx_strand_id
1 'polypeptide(L)'
;MNQALIPFDTDPLETREWCESLEAVMQAGGRPRAHYLINQLSDLDAQQHGDLHTRAWTAYVNTIPPERQPPYPGDLAIERRLNAMIRWNAMVMVLRAGYRTRSTSTASTLASTIRPRCKAAAFTTPVVRAW
;
A
#
# COMPACT_ATOMS: atom_id res chain seq x y z
N MET A 1 -11.65 21.65 -8.39
CA MET A 1 -10.31 22.23 -8.16
C MET A 1 -9.37 21.11 -7.76
N ASN A 2 -8.35 20.85 -8.58
CA ASN A 2 -7.05 20.23 -8.27
C ASN A 2 -6.36 19.98 -9.61
N GLN A 3 -6.03 21.07 -10.32
CA GLN A 3 -5.00 21.00 -11.36
C GLN A 3 -3.68 20.94 -10.60
N ALA A 4 -3.11 19.75 -10.49
CA ALA A 4 -1.71 19.61 -10.13
C ALA A 4 -0.93 20.40 -11.19
N LEU A 5 -0.04 21.28 -10.71
CA LEU A 5 0.83 22.12 -11.51
C LEU A 5 1.65 21.23 -12.46
N ILE A 6 1.18 21.03 -13.68
CA ILE A 6 2.03 20.53 -14.76
C ILE A 6 2.94 21.73 -15.06
N PRO A 7 4.27 21.62 -14.85
CA PRO A 7 5.17 22.67 -15.27
C PRO A 7 4.90 22.94 -16.76
N PHE A 8 4.81 24.22 -17.14
CA PHE A 8 4.71 24.57 -18.55
C PHE A 8 5.93 23.95 -19.25
N ASP A 9 5.69 23.07 -20.21
CA ASP A 9 6.78 22.47 -20.99
C ASP A 9 7.53 23.61 -21.68
N THR A 10 8.81 23.75 -21.33
CA THR A 10 9.66 24.87 -21.78
C THR A 10 10.10 24.66 -23.23
N ASP A 11 10.21 23.41 -23.68
CA ASP A 11 10.51 23.07 -25.07
C ASP A 11 9.69 21.86 -25.56
N PRO A 12 8.50 22.10 -26.14
CA PRO A 12 7.65 21.03 -26.64
C PRO A 12 8.18 20.34 -27.90
N LEU A 13 9.18 20.91 -28.60
CA LEU A 13 9.81 20.25 -29.74
C LEU A 13 10.76 19.16 -29.24
N GLU A 14 11.65 19.51 -28.31
CA GLU A 14 12.55 18.55 -27.67
C GLU A 14 11.75 17.37 -27.09
N THR A 15 10.70 17.64 -26.30
CA THR A 15 9.84 16.60 -25.72
C THR A 15 9.27 15.65 -26.78
N ARG A 16 8.92 16.14 -27.98
CA ARG A 16 8.43 15.28 -29.07
C ARG A 16 9.54 14.42 -29.65
N GLU A 17 10.73 14.98 -29.90
CA GLU A 17 11.87 14.24 -30.42
C GLU A 17 12.28 13.10 -29.47
N TRP A 18 12.25 13.35 -28.16
CA TRP A 18 12.50 12.31 -27.14
C TRP A 18 11.40 11.23 -27.13
N CYS A 19 10.12 11.61 -27.26
CA CYS A 19 9.01 10.66 -27.36
C CYS A 19 9.14 9.78 -28.61
N GLU A 20 9.41 10.38 -29.77
CA GLU A 20 9.60 9.69 -31.05
C GLU A 20 10.82 8.75 -30.99
N SER A 21 11.91 9.18 -30.35
CA SER A 21 13.09 8.34 -30.13
C SER A 21 12.78 7.11 -29.29
N LEU A 22 11.98 7.26 -28.21
CA LEU A 22 11.58 6.15 -27.38
C LEU A 22 10.66 5.18 -28.13
N GLU A 23 9.74 5.70 -28.95
CA GLU A 23 8.87 4.88 -29.80
C GLU A 23 9.68 4.07 -30.80
N ALA A 24 10.68 4.68 -31.46
CA ALA A 24 11.58 3.99 -32.38
C ALA A 24 12.35 2.85 -31.67
N VAL A 25 12.83 3.06 -30.44
CA VAL A 25 13.47 2.00 -29.65
C VAL A 25 12.49 0.90 -29.27
N MET A 26 11.24 1.25 -28.95
CA MET A 26 10.21 0.26 -28.65
C MET A 26 9.90 -0.62 -29.87
N GLN A 27 9.87 -0.04 -31.07
CA GLN A 27 9.67 -0.77 -32.32
C GLN A 27 10.87 -1.67 -32.68
N ALA A 28 12.10 -1.20 -32.50
CA ALA A 28 13.31 -1.95 -32.87
C ALA A 28 13.73 -3.00 -31.83
N GLY A 29 13.68 -2.65 -30.54
CA GLY A 29 14.21 -3.45 -29.43
C GLY A 29 13.16 -4.02 -28.48
N GLY A 30 11.88 -3.72 -28.71
CA GLY A 30 10.77 -4.20 -27.91
C GLY A 30 10.64 -3.52 -26.54
N ARG A 31 9.56 -3.86 -25.84
CA ARG A 31 9.21 -3.34 -24.50
C ARG A 31 10.32 -3.44 -23.45
N PRO A 32 11.06 -4.57 -23.32
CA PRO A 32 12.09 -4.71 -22.29
C PRO A 32 13.22 -3.67 -22.43
N ARG A 33 13.62 -3.37 -23.67
CA ARG A 33 14.69 -2.39 -23.94
C ARG A 33 14.25 -0.97 -23.62
N ALA A 34 13.02 -0.60 -23.98
CA ALA A 34 12.46 0.73 -23.66
C ALA A 34 12.40 0.96 -22.13
N HIS A 35 11.90 -0.02 -21.36
CA HIS A 35 11.89 0.08 -19.90
C HIS A 35 13.28 0.19 -19.29
N TYR A 36 14.27 -0.53 -19.83
CA TYR A 36 15.66 -0.41 -19.37
C TYR A 36 16.19 1.02 -19.52
N LEU A 37 15.94 1.67 -20.67
CA LEU A 37 16.38 3.04 -20.92
C LEU A 37 15.68 4.05 -19.99
N ILE A 38 14.38 3.91 -19.78
CA ILE A 38 13.63 4.80 -18.86
C ILE A 38 14.18 4.70 -17.44
N ASN A 39 14.49 3.49 -16.98
CA ASN A 39 15.11 3.29 -15.66
C ASN A 39 16.48 3.97 -15.57
N GLN A 40 17.33 3.81 -16.58
CA GLN A 40 18.65 4.45 -16.58
C GLN A 40 18.57 5.98 -16.60
N LEU A 41 17.65 6.55 -17.39
CA LEU A 41 17.44 8.01 -17.40
C LEU A 41 16.94 8.51 -16.03
N SER A 42 16.04 7.76 -15.40
CA SER A 42 15.57 8.07 -14.04
C SER A 42 16.73 8.00 -13.04
N ASP A 43 17.55 6.95 -13.09
CA ASP A 43 18.68 6.79 -12.17
C ASP A 43 19.74 7.89 -12.36
N LEU A 44 19.97 8.36 -13.59
CA LEU A 44 20.86 9.49 -13.89
C LEU A 44 20.33 10.80 -13.30
N ASP A 45 19.04 11.09 -13.48
CA ASP A 45 18.39 12.27 -12.91
C ASP A 45 18.46 12.24 -11.36
N ALA A 46 18.21 11.08 -10.76
CA ALA A 46 18.32 10.88 -9.32
C ALA A 46 19.74 11.16 -8.79
N GLN A 47 20.77 10.73 -9.52
CA GLN A 47 22.17 10.96 -9.14
C GLN A 47 22.57 12.43 -9.26
N GLN A 48 22.05 13.15 -10.26
CA GLN A 48 22.45 14.53 -10.54
C GLN A 48 21.68 15.56 -9.69
N HIS A 49 20.38 15.33 -9.50
CA HIS A 49 19.50 16.32 -8.87
C HIS A 49 19.03 15.91 -7.48
N GLY A 50 19.30 14.67 -7.03
CA GLY A 50 18.99 14.19 -5.68
C GLY A 50 17.50 14.02 -5.37
N ASP A 51 16.61 14.52 -6.23
CA ASP A 51 15.18 14.67 -5.97
C ASP A 51 14.33 14.02 -7.08
N LEU A 52 14.34 12.69 -7.15
CA LEU A 52 13.22 11.99 -7.79
C LEU A 52 12.02 11.92 -6.83
N HIS A 53 11.19 12.96 -6.85
CA HIS A 53 9.90 12.96 -6.14
C HIS A 53 8.81 12.12 -6.85
N THR A 54 9.16 11.33 -7.89
CA THR A 54 8.18 10.71 -8.81
C THR A 54 8.16 9.18 -8.79
N ARG A 55 8.73 8.52 -7.77
CA ARG A 55 8.32 7.15 -7.42
C ARG A 55 7.58 7.18 -6.08
N ALA A 56 6.33 7.64 -6.13
CA ALA A 56 5.36 7.50 -5.02
C ALA A 56 4.91 6.03 -4.79
N TRP A 57 5.71 5.06 -5.21
CA TRP A 57 5.57 3.67 -4.82
C TRP A 57 6.85 3.27 -4.09
N THR A 58 6.80 3.35 -2.76
CA THR A 58 7.74 2.58 -1.95
C THR A 58 7.55 1.12 -2.33
N ALA A 59 8.65 0.38 -2.51
CA ALA A 59 8.56 -1.05 -2.77
C ALA A 59 7.69 -1.72 -1.68
N TYR A 60 6.87 -2.71 -2.05
CA TYR A 60 6.02 -3.46 -1.10
C TYR A 60 6.87 -4.43 -0.26
N VAL A 61 7.83 -3.86 0.45
CA VAL A 61 8.78 -4.49 1.35
C VAL A 61 8.94 -3.59 2.56
N ASN A 62 9.23 -4.18 3.72
CA ASN A 62 9.49 -3.41 4.91
C ASN A 62 10.74 -2.54 4.70
N THR A 63 10.64 -1.25 5.02
CA THR A 63 11.74 -0.27 4.88
C THR A 63 12.95 -0.64 5.75
N ILE A 64 12.73 -1.28 6.90
CA ILE A 64 13.79 -1.73 7.80
C ILE A 64 14.04 -3.23 7.55
N PRO A 65 15.24 -3.60 7.05
CA PRO A 65 15.57 -5.00 6.83
C PRO A 65 15.86 -5.72 8.18
N PRO A 66 15.75 -7.05 8.23
CA PRO A 66 15.85 -7.80 9.49
C PRO A 66 17.22 -7.64 10.17
N GLU A 67 18.30 -7.40 9.42
CA GLU A 67 19.65 -7.21 10.00
C GLU A 67 19.81 -5.85 10.69
N ARG A 68 18.98 -4.86 10.32
CA ARG A 68 18.96 -3.52 10.93
C ARG A 68 17.85 -3.34 11.97
N GLN A 69 17.04 -4.37 12.19
CA GLN A 69 15.98 -4.31 13.17
C GLN A 69 16.59 -4.42 14.58
N PRO A 70 16.39 -3.43 15.46
CA PRO A 70 16.89 -3.52 16.83
C PRO A 70 16.20 -4.67 17.57
N PRO A 71 16.86 -5.28 18.57
CA PRO A 71 16.24 -6.30 19.39
C PRO A 71 15.01 -5.73 20.12
N TYR A 72 13.93 -6.51 20.16
CA TYR A 72 12.71 -6.10 20.85
C TYR A 72 12.95 -6.07 22.37
N PRO A 73 12.60 -4.98 23.07
CA PRO A 73 12.96 -4.81 24.49
C PRO A 73 12.03 -5.54 25.48
N GLY A 74 10.90 -6.10 25.04
CA GLY A 74 9.86 -6.72 25.89
C GLY A 74 9.78 -8.24 25.82
N ASP A 75 8.92 -8.82 26.67
CA ASP A 75 8.60 -10.26 26.67
C ASP A 75 7.34 -10.55 25.84
N LEU A 76 7.57 -11.09 24.64
CA LEU A 76 6.52 -11.45 23.69
C LEU A 76 5.54 -12.50 24.23
N ALA A 77 5.95 -13.37 25.17
CA ALA A 77 5.05 -14.39 25.73
C ALA A 77 3.96 -13.78 26.60
N ILE A 78 4.35 -12.83 27.47
CA ILE A 78 3.43 -12.11 28.34
C ILE A 78 2.51 -11.21 27.51
N GLU A 79 3.08 -10.46 26.55
CA GLU A 79 2.33 -9.56 25.68
C GLU A 79 1.31 -10.30 24.81
N ARG A 80 1.65 -11.50 24.30
CA ARG A 80 0.69 -12.33 23.55
C ARG A 80 -0.50 -12.73 24.42
N ARG A 81 -0.25 -13.15 25.66
CA ARG A 81 -1.31 -13.53 26.61
C ARG A 81 -2.20 -12.33 26.95
N LEU A 82 -1.60 -11.17 27.22
CA LEU A 82 -2.33 -9.94 27.51
C LEU A 82 -3.17 -9.50 26.30
N ASN A 83 -2.60 -9.46 25.10
CA ASN A 83 -3.31 -9.12 23.87
C ASN A 83 -4.47 -10.06 23.57
N ALA A 84 -4.34 -11.36 23.85
CA ALA A 84 -5.44 -12.32 23.71
C ALA A 84 -6.60 -12.00 24.65
N MET A 85 -6.32 -11.66 25.92
CA MET A 85 -7.34 -11.26 26.89
C MET A 85 -8.02 -9.95 26.50
N ILE A 86 -7.26 -8.95 26.04
CA ILE A 86 -7.80 -7.67 25.57
C ILE A 86 -8.72 -7.87 24.36
N ARG A 87 -8.31 -8.68 23.37
CA ARG A 87 -9.13 -8.99 22.19
C ARG A 87 -10.41 -9.72 22.56
N TRP A 88 -10.34 -10.67 23.50
CA TRP A 88 -11.52 -11.36 23.99
C TRP A 88 -12.47 -10.41 24.72
N ASN A 89 -11.95 -9.56 25.60
CA ASN A 89 -12.74 -8.53 26.29
C ASN A 89 -13.42 -7.59 25.29
N ALA A 90 -12.70 -7.14 24.26
CA ALA A 90 -13.25 -6.28 23.21
C ALA A 90 -14.38 -6.98 22.44
N MET A 91 -14.18 -8.24 22.04
CA MET A 91 -15.21 -9.03 21.36
C MET A 91 -16.46 -9.20 22.23
N VAL A 92 -16.30 -9.51 23.52
CA VAL A 92 -17.40 -9.65 24.48
C VAL A 92 -18.15 -8.32 24.66
N MET A 93 -17.46 -7.18 24.73
CA MET A 93 -18.10 -5.87 24.80
C MET A 93 -18.96 -5.56 23.57
N VAL A 94 -18.42 -5.79 22.37
CA VAL A 94 -19.12 -5.58 21.10
C VAL A 94 -20.33 -6.51 20.99
N LEU A 95 -20.15 -7.79 21.31
CA LEU A 95 -21.25 -8.75 21.33
C LEU A 95 -22.34 -8.31 22.31
N ARG A 96 -21.98 -7.98 23.56
CA ARG A 96 -22.92 -7.55 24.60
C ARG A 96 -23.69 -6.28 24.22
N ALA A 97 -23.02 -5.32 23.57
CA ALA A 97 -23.68 -4.14 23.01
C ALA A 97 -24.68 -4.53 21.90
N GLY A 98 -24.28 -5.44 21.01
CA GLY A 98 -25.14 -6.06 19.99
C GLY A 98 -26.36 -6.81 20.56
N TYR A 99 -26.22 -7.48 21.71
CA TYR A 99 -27.35 -8.11 22.41
C TYR A 99 -28.31 -7.08 23.01
N ARG A 100 -27.82 -5.99 23.60
CA ARG A 100 -28.66 -4.94 24.22
C ARG A 100 -29.42 -4.11 23.20
N THR A 101 -28.80 -3.78 22.07
CA THR A 101 -29.44 -3.02 20.99
C THR A 101 -30.49 -3.82 20.21
N ARG A 102 -30.56 -5.15 20.39
CA ARG A 102 -31.52 -6.02 19.67
C ARG A 102 -32.98 -5.86 20.11
N SER A 103 -33.27 -5.18 21.22
CA SER A 103 -34.67 -4.88 21.58
C SER A 103 -35.29 -3.74 20.76
N THR A 104 -34.47 -2.90 20.11
CA THR A 104 -34.93 -1.87 19.17
C THR A 104 -34.85 -2.44 17.75
N SER A 105 -36.01 -2.86 17.23
CA SER A 105 -36.45 -3.30 15.87
C SER A 105 -35.50 -3.37 14.64
N THR A 106 -34.28 -2.84 14.66
CA THR A 106 -33.32 -2.86 13.53
C THR A 106 -32.43 -4.11 13.51
N ALA A 107 -32.43 -4.94 14.56
CA ALA A 107 -31.47 -6.03 14.74
C ALA A 107 -31.75 -7.32 13.93
N SER A 108 -32.97 -7.53 13.42
CA SER A 108 -33.29 -8.67 12.55
C SER A 108 -32.64 -8.54 11.17
N THR A 109 -32.48 -7.31 10.66
CA THR A 109 -31.84 -7.03 9.35
C THR A 109 -30.31 -7.18 9.39
N LEU A 110 -29.67 -6.99 10.55
CA LEU A 110 -28.21 -7.12 10.70
C LEU A 110 -27.75 -8.56 10.95
N ALA A 111 -28.59 -9.41 11.52
CA ALA A 111 -28.28 -10.81 11.79
C ALA A 111 -28.18 -11.67 10.52
N SER A 112 -28.91 -11.32 9.45
CA SER A 112 -28.83 -12.02 8.15
C SER A 112 -27.56 -11.69 7.36
N THR A 113 -26.89 -10.57 7.65
CA THR A 113 -25.67 -10.12 6.96
C THR A 113 -24.39 -10.73 7.56
N ILE A 114 -24.41 -11.14 8.83
CA ILE A 114 -23.28 -11.85 9.46
C ILE A 114 -23.39 -13.34 9.09
N ARG A 115 -22.93 -13.67 7.89
CA ARG A 115 -22.74 -15.07 7.46
C ARG A 115 -21.52 -15.64 8.19
N PRO A 116 -21.60 -16.78 8.91
CA PRO A 116 -20.42 -17.41 9.45
C PRO A 116 -19.71 -18.10 8.29
N ARG A 117 -18.75 -17.41 7.66
CA ARG A 117 -17.79 -18.08 6.77
C ARG A 117 -16.70 -18.75 7.62
N CYS A 118 -17.07 -19.85 8.25
CA CYS A 118 -16.13 -20.93 8.56
C CYS A 118 -15.88 -21.70 7.26
N LYS A 119 -14.97 -21.20 6.41
CA LYS A 119 -14.23 -22.01 5.45
C LYS A 119 -12.99 -21.25 5.04
N ALA A 120 -11.85 -21.89 5.25
CA ALA A 120 -10.52 -21.45 4.86
C ALA A 120 -10.53 -20.78 3.48
N ALA A 121 -10.13 -19.52 3.44
CA ALA A 121 -9.71 -18.84 2.23
C ALA A 121 -8.73 -17.75 2.65
N ALA A 122 -7.49 -17.92 2.23
CA ALA A 122 -6.45 -16.90 2.30
C ALA A 122 -7.00 -15.58 1.76
N PHE A 123 -7.13 -14.59 2.63
CA PHE A 123 -7.42 -13.21 2.24
C PHE A 123 -6.12 -12.42 2.39
N THR A 124 -5.30 -12.52 1.36
CA THR A 124 -4.43 -11.42 0.94
C THR A 124 -5.34 -10.25 0.57
N THR A 125 -5.42 -9.25 1.45
CA THR A 125 -5.89 -7.92 1.09
C THR A 125 -4.86 -6.88 1.50
N PRO A 126 -4.64 -5.87 0.66
CA PRO A 126 -3.51 -4.96 0.79
C PRO A 126 -3.86 -3.76 1.67
N VAL A 127 -2.79 -3.09 2.12
CA VAL A 127 -2.77 -1.75 2.74
C VAL A 127 -3.33 -1.65 4.16
N VAL A 128 -2.41 -1.56 5.11
CA VAL A 128 -2.60 -0.89 6.41
C VAL A 128 -1.42 0.09 6.51
N ARG A 129 -1.63 1.35 6.12
CA ARG A 129 -1.84 2.49 7.02
C ARG A 129 -0.87 2.44 8.20
N ALA A 130 0.13 3.32 8.13
CA ALA A 130 1.01 3.66 9.24
C ALA A 130 0.19 3.83 10.53
N TRP A 131 0.51 3.02 11.54
CA TRP A 131 0.72 3.29 12.97
C TRP A 131 1.09 1.97 13.63
#